data_AF-A0A2G9YYZ7-F1
#
_entry.id   AF-A0A2G9YYZ7-F1
#
_cell.length_a   1.000
_cell.length_b   1.000
_cell.length_c   1.000
_cell.angle_alpha   90.00
_cell.angle_beta   90.00
_cell.angle_gamma   90.00
#
_symmetry.space_group_name_H-M   'P 1'
#
loop_
_entity.id
_entity.type
_entity.pdbx_description
1 polymer ?
#
loop_
_entity_poly.entity_id
_entity_poly.type
_entity_poly.pdbx_seq_one_letter_code
_entity_poly.pdbx_strand_id
1 'polypeptide(L)'
;SLLAVTGFGLLLTAYYHTRVAAKGKKEDLSSLTKAKKISGINFNKLAVIAGILQGLAVIPGLSRSGATIFGLSLGKLNPGEILKISYMMSAPAVLAMSGFLFIKNPTLISEGWPALVFSFLAGFLALGFLLKIAAKIDFFKFTLIFAFFCFLGAGLELLV
;
A
#
# COMPACT_ATOMS: atom_id res chain seq x y z
N SER A 1 14.68 9.79 -5.65
CA SER A 1 14.28 8.39 -5.43
C SER A 1 12.82 8.18 -5.81
N LEU A 2 12.50 7.00 -6.33
CA LEU A 2 11.12 6.59 -6.67
C LEU A 2 10.24 6.49 -5.40
N LEU A 3 10.83 6.13 -4.27
CA LEU A 3 10.25 6.22 -2.93
C LEU A 3 9.70 7.62 -2.61
N ALA A 4 10.46 8.70 -2.86
CA ALA A 4 9.99 10.06 -2.57
C ALA A 4 8.75 10.44 -3.42
N VAL A 5 8.69 9.98 -4.68
CA VAL A 5 7.53 10.20 -5.55
C VAL A 5 6.29 9.51 -4.98
N THR A 6 6.41 8.25 -4.53
CA THR A 6 5.30 7.55 -3.87
C THR A 6 4.87 8.20 -2.55
N GLY A 7 5.83 8.71 -1.77
CA GLY A 7 5.55 9.46 -0.54
C GLY A 7 4.76 10.74 -0.80
N PHE A 8 5.15 11.52 -1.82
CA PHE A 8 4.41 12.72 -2.22
C PHE A 8 3.01 12.37 -2.73
N GLY A 9 2.87 11.28 -3.50
CA GLY A 9 1.58 10.76 -3.94
C GLY A 9 0.64 10.43 -2.78
N LEU A 10 1.14 9.79 -1.73
CA LEU A 10 0.35 9.50 -0.52
C LEU A 10 -0.09 10.76 0.24
N LEU A 11 0.77 11.78 0.31
CA LEU A 11 0.39 13.07 0.90
C LEU A 11 -0.69 13.79 0.07
N LEU A 12 -0.60 13.70 -1.26
CA LEU A 12 -1.64 14.21 -2.14
C LEU A 12 -2.98 13.50 -1.90
N THR A 13 -3.00 12.17 -1.79
CA THR A 13 -4.27 11.44 -1.52
C THR A 13 -4.84 11.78 -0.15
N ALA A 14 -3.99 11.97 0.86
CA ALA A 14 -4.39 12.47 2.18
C ALA A 14 -5.03 13.87 2.11
N TYR A 15 -4.43 14.78 1.35
CA TYR A 15 -4.92 16.14 1.13
C TYR A 15 -6.26 16.14 0.37
N TYR A 16 -6.40 15.34 -0.69
CA TYR A 16 -7.67 15.24 -1.43
C TYR A 16 -8.80 14.68 -0.56
N HIS A 17 -8.57 13.60 0.19
CA HIS A 17 -9.59 13.01 1.06
C HIS A 17 -10.04 13.97 2.18
N THR A 18 -9.11 14.68 2.82
CA THR A 18 -9.44 15.67 3.86
C THR A 18 -10.18 16.89 3.30
N ARG A 19 -9.82 17.36 2.10
CA ARG A 19 -10.53 18.48 1.43
C ARG A 19 -11.93 18.09 0.95
N VAL A 20 -12.11 16.87 0.45
CA VAL A 20 -13.42 16.35 0.03
C VAL A 20 -14.34 16.18 1.25
N ALA A 21 -13.82 15.66 2.37
CA ALA A 21 -14.56 15.56 3.63
C ALA A 21 -14.96 16.93 4.19
N ALA A 22 -14.08 17.94 4.11
CA ALA A 22 -14.35 19.30 4.58
C ALA A 22 -15.41 20.04 3.74
N LYS A 23 -15.48 19.79 2.42
CA LYS A 23 -16.52 20.37 1.54
C LYS A 23 -17.90 19.73 1.76
N GLY A 24 -17.97 18.41 1.97
CA GLY A 24 -19.23 17.68 2.12
C GLY A 24 -20.08 18.13 3.31
N LYS A 25 -19.45 18.60 4.40
CA LYS A 25 -20.16 19.08 5.61
C LYS A 25 -20.89 20.43 5.43
N LYS A 26 -20.63 21.15 4.33
CA LYS A 26 -21.20 22.49 4.06
C LYS A 26 -22.40 22.47 3.11
N GLU A 27 -22.69 21.35 2.45
CA GLU A 27 -23.75 21.17 1.44
C GLU A 27 -24.93 20.28 1.91
N ASP A 28 -24.97 19.94 3.20
CA ASP A 28 -25.57 18.72 3.76
C ASP A 28 -27.09 18.74 4.10
N LEU A 29 -27.91 19.62 3.49
CA LEU A 29 -29.38 19.53 3.70
C LEU A 29 -30.21 19.42 2.42
N SER A 30 -29.80 20.00 1.29
CA SER A 30 -30.63 20.05 0.07
C SER A 30 -30.23 19.08 -1.05
N SER A 31 -29.14 18.33 -0.88
CA SER A 31 -28.48 17.55 -1.95
C SER A 31 -28.30 16.05 -1.66
N LEU A 32 -28.76 15.62 -0.48
CA LEU A 32 -28.54 14.30 0.16
C LEU A 32 -28.84 13.08 -0.74
N THR A 33 -29.71 13.22 -1.73
CA THR A 33 -30.13 12.10 -2.61
C THR A 33 -29.35 12.02 -3.92
N LYS A 34 -28.73 13.12 -4.39
CA LYS A 34 -28.12 13.21 -5.75
C LYS A 34 -26.59 13.13 -5.73
N ALA A 35 -25.94 13.56 -4.65
CA ALA A 35 -24.48 13.59 -4.50
C ALA A 35 -23.84 12.26 -4.06
N LYS A 36 -24.63 11.25 -3.66
CA LYS A 36 -24.16 9.88 -3.37
C LYS A 36 -23.48 9.20 -4.59
N LYS A 37 -23.64 9.80 -5.78
CA LYS A 37 -23.11 9.36 -7.08
C LYS A 37 -21.85 10.12 -7.55
N ILE A 38 -21.10 10.78 -6.68
CA ILE A 38 -19.76 11.28 -7.06
C ILE A 38 -18.77 10.12 -6.94
N SER A 39 -18.61 9.49 -8.10
CA SER A 39 -17.78 8.34 -8.44
C SER A 39 -16.37 8.43 -7.86
N GLY A 40 -16.10 7.68 -6.80
CA GLY A 40 -14.73 7.21 -6.57
C GLY A 40 -14.28 6.39 -7.78
N ILE A 41 -12.96 6.23 -7.96
CA ILE A 41 -12.44 5.31 -8.97
C ILE A 41 -13.01 3.91 -8.68
N ASN A 42 -13.66 3.30 -9.68
CA ASN A 42 -14.21 1.96 -9.55
C ASN A 42 -13.12 0.95 -9.13
N PHE A 43 -13.49 -0.04 -8.33
CA PHE A 43 -12.56 -1.05 -7.81
C PHE A 43 -11.74 -1.73 -8.91
N ASN A 44 -12.34 -2.07 -10.05
CA ASN A 44 -11.62 -2.69 -11.18
C ASN A 44 -10.52 -1.78 -11.73
N LYS A 45 -10.79 -0.47 -11.87
CA LYS A 45 -9.77 0.50 -12.30
C LYS A 45 -8.67 0.62 -11.26
N LEU A 46 -9.04 0.63 -9.97
CA LEU A 46 -8.10 0.68 -8.86
C LEU A 46 -7.17 -0.55 -8.84
N ALA A 47 -7.72 -1.73 -9.05
CA ALA A 47 -6.97 -2.99 -9.14
C ALA A 47 -5.99 -2.97 -10.32
N VAL A 48 -6.40 -2.45 -11.48
CA VAL A 48 -5.51 -2.29 -12.65
C VAL A 48 -4.38 -1.30 -12.35
N ILE A 49 -4.69 -0.13 -11.79
CA ILE A 49 -3.69 0.88 -11.41
C ILE A 49 -2.70 0.29 -10.39
N ALA A 50 -3.21 -0.33 -9.33
CA ALA A 50 -2.37 -0.94 -8.30
C ALA A 50 -1.52 -2.10 -8.85
N GLY A 51 -2.06 -2.88 -9.80
CA GLY A 51 -1.32 -3.94 -10.49
C GLY A 51 -0.18 -3.41 -11.36
N ILE A 52 -0.42 -2.34 -12.13
CA ILE A 52 0.63 -1.65 -12.91
C ILE A 52 1.72 -1.10 -11.99
N LEU A 53 1.32 -0.42 -10.92
CA LEU A 53 2.26 0.12 -9.93
C LEU A 53 3.05 -0.99 -9.21
N GLN A 54 2.41 -2.14 -8.95
CA GLN A 54 3.10 -3.32 -8.41
C GLN A 54 4.13 -3.89 -9.39
N GLY A 55 3.84 -3.90 -10.70
CA GLY A 55 4.79 -4.30 -11.73
C GLY A 55 6.00 -3.35 -11.81
N LEU A 56 5.77 -2.04 -11.69
CA LEU A 56 6.83 -1.04 -11.63
C LEU A 56 7.72 -1.16 -10.38
N ALA A 57 7.27 -1.87 -9.34
CA ALA A 57 8.04 -2.14 -8.14
C ALA A 57 9.21 -3.11 -8.31
N VAL A 58 9.42 -3.61 -9.54
CA VAL A 58 10.67 -4.28 -9.91
C VAL A 58 11.86 -3.32 -9.95
N ILE A 59 11.61 -2.01 -10.14
CA ILE A 59 12.66 -1.00 -10.17
C ILE A 59 13.22 -0.81 -8.75
N PRO A 60 14.54 -1.00 -8.54
CA PRO A 60 15.17 -0.76 -7.25
C PRO A 60 14.87 0.65 -6.73
N GLY A 61 14.65 0.79 -5.43
CA GLY A 61 14.28 2.08 -4.83
C GLY A 61 12.79 2.45 -4.98
N LEU A 62 11.93 1.56 -5.51
CA LEU A 62 10.47 1.69 -5.40
C LEU A 62 9.92 0.67 -4.40
N SER A 63 9.24 1.15 -3.35
CA SER A 63 8.58 0.26 -2.38
C SER A 63 7.29 -0.33 -2.96
N ARG A 64 7.23 -1.65 -3.10
CA ARG A 64 6.02 -2.34 -3.58
C ARG A 64 4.80 -2.02 -2.73
N SER A 65 4.90 -2.10 -1.40
CA SER A 65 3.79 -1.75 -0.50
C SER A 65 3.41 -0.28 -0.61
N GLY A 66 4.38 0.63 -0.74
CA GLY A 66 4.10 2.06 -0.95
C GLY A 66 3.33 2.32 -2.24
N ALA A 67 3.75 1.67 -3.34
CA ALA A 67 3.14 1.82 -4.65
C ALA A 67 1.72 1.27 -4.73
N THR A 68 1.46 0.07 -4.17
CA THR A 68 0.11 -0.52 -4.14
C THR A 68 -0.82 0.21 -3.19
N ILE A 69 -0.34 0.61 -2.00
CA ILE A 69 -1.11 1.42 -1.05
C ILE A 69 -1.46 2.77 -1.68
N PHE A 70 -0.50 3.43 -2.33
CA PHE A 70 -0.76 4.66 -3.07
C PHE A 70 -1.84 4.45 -4.13
N GLY A 71 -1.68 3.46 -5.01
CA GLY A 71 -2.66 3.14 -6.05
C GLY A 71 -4.06 2.90 -5.49
N LEU A 72 -4.19 2.11 -4.42
CA LEU A 72 -5.45 1.81 -3.75
C LEU A 72 -6.03 3.02 -2.98
N SER A 73 -5.19 3.91 -2.48
CA SER A 73 -5.60 5.13 -1.75
C SER A 73 -6.30 6.17 -2.64
N LEU A 74 -6.19 6.05 -3.97
CA LEU A 74 -6.93 6.86 -4.93
C LEU A 74 -8.44 6.54 -4.94
N GLY A 75 -8.83 5.40 -4.37
CA GLY A 75 -10.22 4.99 -4.18
C GLY A 75 -10.84 5.50 -2.87
N LYS A 76 -12.07 5.06 -2.60
CA LYS A 76 -12.79 5.28 -1.33
C LYS A 76 -12.74 4.03 -0.45
N LEU A 77 -11.54 3.49 -0.24
CA LEU A 77 -11.31 2.32 0.62
C LEU A 77 -10.82 2.79 1.99
N ASN A 78 -11.23 2.08 3.05
CA ASN A 78 -10.71 2.34 4.39
C ASN A 78 -9.25 1.83 4.50
N PRO A 79 -8.44 2.38 5.41
CA PRO A 79 -7.04 1.97 5.61
C PRO A 79 -6.83 0.46 5.76
N GLY A 80 -7.68 -0.20 6.54
CA GLY A 80 -7.64 -1.66 6.71
C GLY A 80 -7.91 -2.43 5.43
N GLU A 81 -8.83 -1.96 4.58
CA GLU A 81 -9.14 -2.57 3.29
C GLU A 81 -7.98 -2.38 2.31
N ILE A 82 -7.43 -1.17 2.22
CA ILE A 82 -6.26 -0.85 1.39
C ILE A 82 -5.10 -1.78 1.74
N LEU A 83 -4.79 -1.89 3.03
CA LEU A 83 -3.69 -2.71 3.50
C LEU A 83 -3.93 -4.21 3.21
N LYS A 84 -5.15 -4.70 3.49
CA LYS A 84 -5.52 -6.09 3.23
C LYS A 84 -5.42 -6.45 1.75
N ILE A 85 -5.97 -5.61 0.87
CA ILE A 85 -5.92 -5.82 -0.58
C ILE A 85 -4.47 -5.77 -1.06
N SER A 86 -3.70 -4.76 -0.64
CA SER A 86 -2.27 -4.64 -0.98
C SER A 86 -1.46 -5.88 -0.58
N TYR A 87 -1.72 -6.46 0.59
CA TYR A 87 -1.05 -7.68 1.03
C TYR A 87 -1.52 -8.92 0.26
N MET A 88 -2.81 -9.04 -0.02
CA MET A 88 -3.33 -10.14 -0.84
C MET A 88 -2.75 -10.13 -2.26
N MET A 89 -2.56 -8.95 -2.86
CA MET A 89 -1.91 -8.80 -4.17
C MET A 89 -0.44 -9.24 -4.16
N SER A 90 0.24 -9.15 -3.01
CA SER A 90 1.61 -9.60 -2.86
C SER A 90 1.75 -11.11 -2.85
N ALA A 91 0.78 -11.84 -2.31
CA ALA A 91 0.90 -13.28 -2.10
C ALA A 91 1.20 -14.04 -3.41
N PRO A 92 0.43 -13.91 -4.51
CA PRO A 92 0.72 -14.62 -5.75
C PRO A 92 2.05 -14.19 -6.38
N ALA A 93 2.41 -12.91 -6.30
CA ALA A 93 3.65 -12.40 -6.87
C ALA A 93 4.90 -12.93 -6.13
N VAL A 94 4.88 -12.94 -4.80
CA VAL A 94 5.97 -13.47 -3.98
C VAL A 94 6.06 -14.99 -4.15
N LEU A 95 4.93 -15.71 -4.17
CA LEU A 95 4.94 -17.15 -4.43
C LEU A 95 5.57 -17.50 -5.78
N ALA A 96 5.23 -16.77 -6.85
CA ALA A 96 5.81 -16.99 -8.17
C ALA A 96 7.33 -16.73 -8.17
N MET A 97 7.77 -15.62 -7.56
CA MET A 97 9.19 -15.29 -7.43
C MET A 97 9.96 -16.33 -6.61
N SER A 98 9.43 -16.73 -5.45
CA SER A 98 10.04 -17.73 -4.58
C SER A 98 10.11 -19.10 -5.26
N GLY A 99 9.06 -19.51 -5.98
CA GLY A 99 9.05 -20.76 -6.75
C GLY A 99 10.09 -20.76 -7.87
N PHE A 100 10.21 -19.64 -8.60
CA PHE A 100 11.25 -19.48 -9.62
C PHE A 100 12.66 -19.54 -9.02
N LEU A 101 12.88 -18.88 -7.88
CA LEU A 101 14.17 -18.88 -7.20
C LEU A 101 14.55 -20.29 -6.70
N PHE A 102 13.58 -21.04 -6.20
CA PHE A 102 13.78 -22.42 -5.74
C PHE A 102 14.21 -23.35 -6.89
N ILE A 103 13.56 -23.24 -8.06
CA ILE A 103 13.93 -24.03 -9.25
C ILE A 103 15.36 -23.71 -9.70
N LYS A 104 15.78 -22.45 -9.62
CA LYS A 104 17.14 -22.02 -10.01
C LYS A 104 18.21 -22.43 -9.02
N ASN A 105 17.90 -22.47 -7.73
CA ASN A 105 18.85 -22.72 -6.64
C ASN A 105 18.20 -23.59 -5.55
N PRO A 106 18.14 -24.92 -5.73
CA PRO A 106 17.44 -25.79 -4.79
C PRO A 106 18.10 -25.87 -3.41
N THR A 107 19.41 -25.60 -3.31
CA THR A 107 20.19 -25.60 -2.05
C THR A 107 19.85 -24.44 -1.12
N LEU A 108 19.17 -23.39 -1.62
CA LEU A 108 18.79 -22.23 -0.81
C LEU A 108 17.86 -22.59 0.36
N ILE A 109 17.06 -23.66 0.22
CA ILE A 109 16.17 -24.11 1.31
C ILE A 109 16.93 -24.86 2.40
N SER A 110 17.88 -25.72 2.04
CA SER A 110 18.59 -26.54 3.04
C SER A 110 19.40 -25.69 4.01
N GLU A 111 19.97 -24.58 3.54
CA GLU A 111 20.76 -23.65 4.36
C GLU A 111 19.90 -22.52 4.94
N GLY A 112 18.86 -22.10 4.23
CA GLY A 112 18.05 -20.92 4.57
C GLY A 112 16.78 -21.18 5.39
N TRP A 113 16.45 -22.43 5.72
CA TRP A 113 15.19 -22.75 6.40
C TRP A 113 14.96 -22.02 7.74
N PRO A 114 15.98 -21.75 8.60
CA PRO A 114 15.73 -21.00 9.83
C PRO A 114 15.31 -19.56 9.53
N ALA A 115 16.00 -18.90 8.59
CA ALA A 115 15.67 -17.55 8.16
C ALA A 115 14.27 -17.48 7.56
N LEU A 116 13.83 -18.52 6.84
CA LEU A 116 12.48 -18.62 6.29
C LEU A 116 11.43 -18.68 7.40
N VAL A 117 11.64 -19.51 8.43
CA VAL A 117 10.73 -19.61 9.58
C VAL A 117 10.64 -18.28 10.35
N PHE A 118 11.78 -17.66 10.67
CA PHE A 118 11.80 -16.38 11.36
C PHE A 118 11.18 -15.25 10.53
N SER A 119 11.44 -15.20 9.22
CA SER A 119 10.84 -14.21 8.32
C SER A 119 9.33 -14.39 8.21
N PHE A 120 8.84 -15.64 8.17
CA PHE A 120 7.42 -15.94 8.17
C PHE A 120 6.75 -15.47 9.47
N LEU A 121 7.31 -15.83 10.63
CA LEU A 121 6.79 -15.41 11.93
C LEU A 121 6.80 -13.88 12.07
N ALA A 122 7.92 -13.23 11.79
CA ALA A 122 8.05 -11.78 11.86
C ALA A 122 7.05 -11.09 10.92
N GLY A 123 6.93 -11.55 9.68
CA GLY A 123 5.96 -11.03 8.71
C GLY A 123 4.51 -11.23 9.13
N PHE A 124 4.17 -12.40 9.68
CA PHE A 124 2.82 -12.72 10.15
C PHE A 124 2.42 -11.84 11.35
N LEU A 125 3.31 -11.68 12.33
CA LEU A 125 3.09 -10.80 13.47
C LEU A 125 2.99 -9.34 13.03
N ALA A 126 3.89 -8.88 12.16
CA ALA A 126 3.89 -7.51 11.65
C ALA A 126 2.59 -7.20 10.88
N LEU A 127 2.12 -8.12 10.02
CA LEU A 127 0.87 -7.97 9.29
C LEU A 127 -0.33 -7.86 10.24
N GLY A 128 -0.42 -8.76 11.23
CA GLY A 128 -1.49 -8.74 12.22
C GLY A 128 -1.50 -7.43 13.04
N PHE A 129 -0.32 -6.95 13.43
CA PHE A 129 -0.16 -5.67 14.12
C PHE A 129 -0.58 -4.48 13.25
N LEU A 130 -0.11 -4.44 12.00
CA LEU A 130 -0.37 -3.35 11.08
C LEU A 130 -1.85 -3.26 10.70
N LEU A 131 -2.54 -4.40 10.51
CA LEU A 131 -3.99 -4.44 10.29
C LEU A 131 -4.77 -3.91 11.50
N LYS A 132 -4.38 -4.30 12.73
CA LYS A 132 -5.01 -3.78 13.97
C LYS A 132 -4.83 -2.28 14.12
N ILE A 133 -3.67 -1.73 13.76
CA ILE A 133 -3.43 -0.29 13.78
C ILE A 133 -4.23 0.40 12.69
N ALA A 134 -4.17 -0.09 11.45
CA ALA A 134 -4.88 0.49 10.31
C ALA A 134 -6.40 0.56 10.55
N ALA A 135 -6.97 -0.39 11.29
CA ALA A 135 -8.38 -0.38 11.68
C ALA A 135 -8.75 0.70 12.72
N LYS A 136 -7.77 1.24 13.47
CA LYS A 136 -7.98 2.20 14.56
C LYS A 136 -7.62 3.65 14.21
N ILE A 137 -6.93 3.88 13.09
CA ILE A 137 -6.44 5.20 12.71
C ILE A 137 -7.21 5.76 11.51
N ASP A 138 -7.32 7.09 11.50
CA ASP A 138 -7.93 7.81 10.38
C ASP A 138 -7.07 7.69 9.11
N PHE A 139 -7.71 7.79 7.95
CA PHE A 139 -7.04 7.71 6.65
C PHE A 139 -5.87 8.69 6.50
N PHE A 140 -6.00 9.90 7.04
CA PHE A 140 -4.93 10.91 7.02
C PHE A 140 -3.69 10.45 7.80
N LYS A 141 -3.87 9.92 9.01
CA LYS A 141 -2.75 9.41 9.83
C LYS A 141 -2.12 8.19 9.16
N PHE A 142 -2.94 7.30 8.59
CA PHE A 142 -2.48 6.13 7.86
C PHE A 142 -1.56 6.51 6.70
N THR A 143 -2.03 7.39 5.80
CA THR A 143 -1.25 7.84 4.64
C THR A 143 0.01 8.61 5.05
N LEU A 144 -0.06 9.43 6.10
CA LEU A 144 1.10 10.15 6.64
C LEU A 144 2.20 9.21 7.15
N ILE A 145 1.84 8.15 7.87
CA ILE A 145 2.79 7.14 8.37
C ILE A 145 3.49 6.46 7.19
N PHE A 146 2.76 6.01 6.17
CA PHE A 146 3.36 5.37 5.00
C PHE A 146 4.21 6.35 4.17
N ALA A 147 3.79 7.61 4.05
CA ALA A 147 4.57 8.64 3.39
C ALA A 147 5.89 8.89 4.13
N PHE A 148 5.87 8.95 5.47
CA PHE A 148 7.07 9.07 6.30
C PHE A 148 8.05 7.91 6.04
N PHE A 149 7.58 6.67 6.03
CA PHE A 149 8.45 5.52 5.70
C PHE A 149 9.00 5.60 4.27
N CYS A 150 8.23 6.11 3.31
CA CYS A 150 8.73 6.33 1.95
C CYS A 150 9.85 7.37 1.92
N PHE A 151 9.70 8.51 2.61
CA PHE A 151 10.75 9.53 2.69
C PHE A 151 11.99 9.07 3.47
N LEU A 152 11.79 8.28 4.53
CA LEU A 152 12.90 7.69 5.28
C LEU A 152 13.71 6.74 4.40
N GLY A 153 13.03 5.85 3.66
CA GLY A 153 13.68 4.97 2.69
C GLY A 153 14.41 5.74 1.58
N ALA A 154 13.77 6.81 1.08
CA ALA A 154 14.39 7.71 0.11
C ALA A 154 15.66 8.41 0.64
N GLY A 155 15.69 8.78 1.92
CA GLY A 155 16.86 9.39 2.55
C GLY A 155 18.00 8.39 2.74
N LEU A 156 17.69 7.16 3.14
CA LEU A 156 18.69 6.08 3.24
C LEU A 156 19.33 5.75 1.89
N GLU A 157 18.53 5.76 0.81
CA GLU A 157 19.03 5.55 -0.56
C GLU A 157 20.02 6.64 -1.01
N LEU A 158 19.99 7.84 -0.43
CA LEU A 158 20.96 8.90 -0.71
C LEU A 158 22.26 8.77 0.09
N LEU A 159 22.27 7.97 1.15
CA LEU A 159 23.42 7.77 2.03
C LEU A 159 24.29 6.57 1.62
N VAL A 160 23.77 5.68 0.78
CA VAL A 160 24.43 4.47 0.27
C VAL A 160 24.85 4.69 -1.17
#